data_AF-A0A836TFA6-F1
#
_entry.id   AF-A0A836TFA6-F1
#
_cell.length_a   1.000
_cell.length_b   1.000
_cell.length_c   1.000
_cell.angle_alpha   90.00
_cell.angle_beta   90.00
_cell.angle_gamma   90.00
#
_symmetry.space_group_name_H-M   'P 1'
#
loop_
_entity.id
_entity.type
_entity.pdbx_description
1 polymer ?
#
loop_
_entity_poly.entity_id
_entity_poly.type
_entity_poly.pdbx_seq_one_letter_code
_entity_poly.pdbx_strand_id
1 'polypeptide(L)'
;MKSGSFHFLAGVFLILGLMLFGRPVEIYAIDGTSGYDSVGNYIDEAAIDEKRNQELAAQRLQQKHDEYVEKIKNDPDNYLYHFYLGNLYLELDRPHEAVAAFKETLLLKPRDGKVHYQMGKAYSQAKNNEKAVEHIETAGRIFKENLDLHWQTKARNLLRQVQEQN
;
A
#
# COMPACT_ATOMS: atom_id res chain seq x y z
N MET A 1 66.91 -30.90 21.35
CA MET A 1 66.51 -31.42 22.68
C MET A 1 65.79 -30.30 23.42
N LYS A 2 64.54 -30.56 23.86
CA LYS A 2 63.56 -29.72 24.62
C LYS A 2 62.97 -28.52 23.86
N SER A 3 61.67 -28.38 23.51
CA SER A 3 60.32 -28.73 24.04
C SER A 3 59.61 -27.59 24.80
N GLY A 4 58.44 -27.19 24.28
CA GLY A 4 57.32 -26.52 24.98
C GLY A 4 57.24 -25.00 24.81
N SER A 5 56.08 -24.32 24.67
CA SER A 5 54.67 -24.73 24.59
C SER A 5 53.83 -23.53 24.11
N PHE A 6 52.84 -23.83 23.27
CA PHE A 6 51.46 -23.31 23.16
C PHE A 6 51.08 -21.81 23.31
N HIS A 7 50.21 -21.43 22.36
CA HIS A 7 49.54 -20.15 22.11
C HIS A 7 48.62 -19.64 23.23
N PHE A 8 48.51 -18.30 23.36
CA PHE A 8 47.27 -17.66 23.79
C PHE A 8 47.09 -16.25 23.20
N LEU A 9 45.91 -16.05 22.62
CA LEU A 9 45.13 -14.84 22.32
C LEU A 9 45.62 -13.75 21.36
N ALA A 10 44.96 -13.80 20.19
CA ALA A 10 44.39 -12.71 19.41
C ALA A 10 44.27 -11.35 20.13
N GLY A 11 44.84 -10.32 19.51
CA GLY A 11 44.61 -8.93 19.83
C GLY A 11 44.79 -8.07 18.58
N VAL A 12 43.66 -7.73 17.96
CA VAL A 12 43.32 -6.44 17.32
C VAL A 12 44.46 -5.70 16.61
N PHE A 13 44.34 -5.48 15.29
CA PHE A 13 44.49 -4.19 14.60
C PHE A 13 44.71 -4.43 13.10
N LEU A 14 43.63 -4.48 12.32
CA LEU A 14 43.68 -4.02 10.93
C LEU A 14 42.29 -3.56 10.47
N ILE A 15 41.87 -2.39 10.93
CA ILE A 15 40.85 -1.60 10.21
C ILE A 15 41.55 -0.32 9.79
N LEU A 16 42.22 -0.40 8.64
CA LEU A 16 42.74 0.75 7.93
C LEU A 16 42.45 0.50 6.45
N GLY A 17 41.54 1.30 5.90
CA GLY A 17 41.29 1.37 4.47
C GLY A 17 39.95 0.79 4.05
N LEU A 18 38.92 1.64 3.99
CA LEU A 18 38.07 1.87 2.81
C LEU A 18 36.80 2.64 3.25
N MET A 19 37.00 3.91 3.60
CA MET A 19 36.01 4.93 3.26
C MET A 19 36.08 5.15 1.74
N LEU A 20 34.95 5.50 1.12
CA LEU A 20 34.71 5.67 -0.33
C LEU A 20 34.09 4.44 -0.98
N PHE A 21 32.79 4.27 -0.79
CA PHE A 21 31.76 3.90 -1.77
C PHE A 21 30.52 3.57 -0.94
N GLY A 22 29.48 4.39 -1.03
CA GLY A 22 28.21 4.16 -0.33
C GLY A 22 27.67 2.78 -0.69
N ARG A 23 27.82 1.82 0.23
CA ARG A 23 27.21 0.50 0.11
C ARG A 23 25.78 0.58 0.64
N PRO A 24 24.83 -0.16 0.04
CA PRO A 24 23.51 -0.32 0.65
C PRO A 24 23.68 -0.85 2.07
N VAL A 25 22.88 -0.32 2.99
CA VAL A 25 22.85 -0.71 4.41
C VAL A 25 22.58 -2.22 4.49
N GLU A 26 23.62 -3.02 4.68
CA GLU A 26 23.49 -4.44 5.00
C GLU A 26 23.24 -4.57 6.50
N ILE A 27 22.01 -4.97 6.84
CA ILE A 27 21.59 -5.28 8.21
C ILE A 27 22.25 -6.61 8.58
N TYR A 28 23.33 -6.57 9.37
CA TYR A 28 23.93 -7.78 9.94
C TYR A 28 23.10 -8.22 11.16
N ALA A 29 22.13 -9.12 10.94
CA ALA A 29 21.42 -9.81 12.02
C ALA A 29 22.19 -11.10 12.36
N ILE A 30 22.74 -11.19 13.58
CA ILE A 30 23.50 -12.37 14.07
C ILE A 30 22.53 -13.45 14.59
N ASP A 31 21.34 -13.03 15.02
CA ASP A 31 20.13 -13.80 15.14
C ASP A 31 19.01 -12.97 14.51
N GLY A 32 17.99 -13.58 13.93
CA GLY A 32 16.92 -12.86 13.22
C GLY A 32 16.03 -11.97 14.09
N THR A 33 16.45 -11.61 15.30
CA THR A 33 15.66 -11.07 16.40
C THR A 33 16.22 -9.76 17.00
N SER A 34 17.48 -9.39 16.74
CA SER A 34 18.06 -8.13 17.24
C SER A 34 18.73 -7.31 16.13
N GLY A 35 18.32 -6.05 15.97
CA GLY A 35 18.88 -5.13 14.98
C GLY A 35 19.42 -3.86 15.63
N TYR A 36 20.54 -3.34 15.12
CA TYR A 36 21.07 -2.03 15.48
C TYR A 36 21.10 -1.13 14.24
N ASP A 37 20.89 0.18 14.39
CA ASP A 37 21.02 1.14 13.29
C ASP A 37 22.49 1.37 12.89
N SER A 38 22.74 2.16 11.84
CA SER A 38 24.10 2.43 11.34
C SER A 38 25.00 3.23 12.31
N VAL A 39 24.46 3.68 13.45
CA VAL A 39 25.20 4.39 14.52
C VAL A 39 25.21 3.60 15.85
N GLY A 40 24.69 2.37 15.87
CA GLY A 40 24.76 1.46 17.00
C GLY A 40 23.61 1.55 18.02
N ASN A 41 22.51 2.22 17.69
CA ASN A 41 21.32 2.22 18.55
C ASN A 41 20.51 0.94 18.37
N TYR A 42 20.02 0.37 19.47
CA TYR A 42 19.12 -0.79 19.43
C TYR A 42 17.80 -0.42 18.74
N ILE A 43 17.42 -1.19 17.73
CA ILE A 43 16.13 -1.09 17.06
C ILE A 43 15.24 -2.14 17.73
N ASP A 44 14.13 -1.69 18.31
CA ASP A 44 13.12 -2.56 18.89
C ASP A 44 12.68 -3.63 17.87
N GLU A 45 12.63 -4.89 18.29
CA GLU A 45 12.18 -6.04 17.50
C GLU A 45 10.79 -5.76 16.90
N ALA A 46 9.92 -5.06 17.65
CA ALA A 46 8.61 -4.61 17.17
C ALA A 46 8.70 -3.70 15.92
N ALA A 47 9.71 -2.84 15.83
CA ALA A 47 9.90 -1.97 14.67
C ALA A 47 10.44 -2.75 13.44
N ILE A 48 11.25 -3.79 13.66
CA ILE A 48 11.73 -4.68 12.60
C ILE A 48 10.58 -5.52 12.03
N ASP A 49 9.74 -6.06 12.91
CA ASP A 49 8.55 -6.81 12.53
C ASP A 49 7.52 -5.93 11.84
N GLU A 50 7.29 -4.71 12.30
CA GLU A 50 6.41 -3.76 11.63
C GLU A 50 6.89 -3.45 10.21
N LYS A 51 8.17 -3.10 10.05
CA LYS A 51 8.75 -2.82 8.72
C LYS A 51 8.66 -4.03 7.80
N ARG A 52 9.02 -5.23 8.27
CA ARG A 52 8.90 -6.48 7.51
C ARG A 52 7.45 -6.76 7.12
N ASN A 53 6.50 -6.53 8.03
CA ASN A 53 5.08 -6.71 7.76
C ASN A 53 4.57 -5.71 6.71
N GLN A 54 5.03 -4.46 6.75
CA GLN A 54 4.74 -3.46 5.72
C GLN A 54 5.32 -3.86 4.36
N GLU A 55 6.57 -4.33 4.30
CA GLU A 55 7.20 -4.80 3.07
C GLU A 55 6.46 -6.01 2.48
N LEU A 56 6.10 -6.99 3.30
CA LEU A 56 5.30 -8.15 2.87
C LEU A 56 3.90 -7.73 2.40
N ALA A 57 3.28 -6.75 3.06
CA ALA A 57 2.00 -6.21 2.61
C ALA A 57 2.13 -5.51 1.25
N ALA A 58 3.15 -4.67 1.07
CA ALA A 58 3.43 -4.01 -0.20
C ALA A 58 3.69 -5.02 -1.32
N GLN A 59 4.49 -6.06 -1.05
CA GLN A 59 4.75 -7.14 -2.00
C GLN A 59 3.47 -7.87 -2.41
N ARG A 60 2.59 -8.18 -1.45
CA ARG A 60 1.29 -8.83 -1.74
C ARG A 60 0.38 -7.94 -2.57
N LEU A 61 0.33 -6.64 -2.27
CA LEU A 61 -0.48 -5.68 -3.05
C LEU A 61 0.08 -5.53 -4.47
N GLN A 62 1.40 -5.51 -4.64
CA GLN A 62 2.04 -5.47 -5.95
C GLN A 62 1.77 -6.74 -6.78
N GLN A 63 1.89 -7.92 -6.17
CA GLN A 63 1.54 -9.19 -6.84
C GLN A 63 0.08 -9.20 -7.29
N LYS A 64 -0.83 -8.73 -6.43
CA LYS A 64 -2.26 -8.63 -6.75
C LYS A 64 -2.55 -7.62 -7.87
N HIS A 65 -1.76 -6.55 -7.95
CA HIS A 65 -1.83 -5.59 -9.04
C HIS A 65 -1.49 -6.26 -10.36
N ASP A 66 -0.36 -6.97 -10.39
CA ASP A 66 0.13 -7.63 -11.61
C ASP A 66 -0.83 -8.74 -12.06
N GLU A 67 -1.43 -9.48 -11.12
CA GLU A 67 -2.48 -10.47 -11.38
C GLU A 67 -3.71 -9.84 -12.07
N TYR A 68 -4.20 -8.69 -11.58
CA TYR A 68 -5.33 -8.02 -12.21
C TYR A 68 -4.99 -7.45 -13.59
N VAL A 69 -3.77 -6.93 -13.76
CA VAL A 69 -3.29 -6.47 -15.08
C VAL A 69 -3.26 -7.63 -16.08
N GLU A 70 -2.80 -8.81 -15.67
CA GLU A 70 -2.83 -10.01 -16.51
C GLU A 70 -4.26 -10.44 -16.83
N LYS A 71 -5.16 -10.44 -15.84
CA LYS A 71 -6.58 -10.76 -16.04
C LYS A 71 -7.26 -9.81 -17.03
N ILE A 72 -6.98 -8.51 -16.96
CA ILE A 72 -7.48 -7.50 -17.92
C ILE A 72 -6.95 -7.77 -19.33
N LYS A 73 -5.69 -8.18 -19.48
CA LYS A 73 -5.14 -8.54 -20.79
C LYS A 73 -5.84 -9.76 -21.40
N ASN A 74 -6.19 -10.73 -20.58
CA ASN A 74 -6.82 -11.98 -21.02
C ASN A 74 -8.34 -11.83 -21.26
N ASP A 75 -9.00 -10.94 -20.51
CA ASP A 75 -10.45 -10.70 -20.59
C ASP A 75 -10.75 -9.20 -20.34
N PRO A 76 -10.58 -8.35 -21.38
CA PRO A 76 -10.68 -6.90 -21.25
C PRO A 76 -12.12 -6.41 -21.03
N ASP A 77 -13.13 -7.21 -21.37
CA ASP A 77 -14.54 -6.84 -21.23
C ASP A 77 -15.08 -7.11 -19.82
N ASN A 78 -14.26 -7.68 -18.94
CA ASN A 78 -14.65 -7.97 -17.57
C ASN A 78 -14.41 -6.77 -16.66
N TYR A 79 -15.45 -5.95 -16.53
CA TYR A 79 -15.45 -4.75 -15.69
C TYR A 79 -15.04 -4.99 -14.23
N LEU A 80 -15.20 -6.22 -13.70
CA LEU A 80 -14.85 -6.52 -12.32
C LEU A 80 -13.35 -6.39 -12.08
N TYR A 81 -12.50 -6.72 -13.06
CA TYR A 81 -11.06 -6.58 -12.90
C TYR A 81 -10.64 -5.12 -12.80
N HIS A 82 -11.25 -4.24 -13.59
CA HIS A 82 -11.07 -2.79 -13.46
C HIS A 82 -11.58 -2.27 -12.11
N PHE A 83 -12.72 -2.76 -11.62
CA PHE A 83 -13.24 -2.39 -10.31
C PHE A 83 -12.29 -2.80 -9.18
N TYR A 84 -11.78 -4.04 -9.20
CA TYR A 84 -10.87 -4.52 -8.17
C TYR A 84 -9.49 -3.86 -8.25
N LEU A 85 -9.00 -3.58 -9.45
CA LEU A 85 -7.78 -2.81 -9.65
C LEU A 85 -7.92 -1.38 -9.09
N GLY A 86 -9.06 -0.74 -9.28
CA GLY A 86 -9.35 0.57 -8.69
C GLY A 86 -9.34 0.54 -7.15
N ASN A 87 -9.95 -0.48 -6.54
CA ASN A 87 -9.90 -0.65 -5.09
C ASN A 87 -8.47 -0.88 -4.58
N LEU A 88 -7.68 -1.67 -5.31
CA LEU A 88 -6.29 -1.91 -4.99
C LEU A 88 -5.44 -0.62 -5.07
N TYR A 89 -5.70 0.24 -6.06
CA TYR A 89 -5.04 1.54 -6.12
C TYR A 89 -5.40 2.45 -4.94
N LEU A 90 -6.61 2.38 -4.39
CA LEU A 90 -6.94 3.10 -3.14
C LEU A 90 -6.19 2.55 -1.92
N GLU A 91 -5.96 1.25 -1.86
CA GLU A 91 -5.14 0.61 -0.81
C GLU A 91 -3.65 0.99 -0.94
N LEU A 92 -3.18 1.24 -2.16
CA LEU A 92 -1.82 1.68 -2.48
C LEU A 92 -1.62 3.20 -2.36
N ASP A 93 -2.61 3.96 -1.87
CA ASP A 93 -2.60 5.43 -1.82
C ASP A 93 -2.34 6.09 -3.20
N ARG A 94 -2.88 5.48 -4.26
CA ARG A 94 -2.79 5.90 -5.66
C ARG A 94 -4.17 6.32 -6.20
N PRO A 95 -4.75 7.43 -5.68
CA PRO A 95 -6.14 7.77 -5.95
C PRO A 95 -6.42 8.15 -7.40
N HIS A 96 -5.44 8.67 -8.14
CA HIS A 96 -5.62 9.05 -9.54
C HIS A 96 -5.76 7.82 -10.45
N GLU A 97 -4.93 6.80 -10.24
CA GLU A 97 -5.04 5.52 -10.94
C GLU A 97 -6.32 4.78 -10.55
N ALA A 98 -6.76 4.89 -9.29
CA ALA A 98 -8.05 4.35 -8.86
C ALA A 98 -9.21 4.94 -9.66
N VAL A 99 -9.26 6.27 -9.82
CA VAL A 99 -10.27 6.95 -10.64
C VAL A 99 -10.26 6.45 -12.08
N ALA A 100 -9.07 6.27 -12.68
CA ALA A 100 -8.96 5.76 -14.05
C ALA A 100 -9.54 4.34 -14.18
N ALA A 101 -9.18 3.43 -13.27
CA ALA A 101 -9.70 2.07 -13.28
C ALA A 101 -11.23 2.02 -13.05
N PHE A 102 -11.76 2.88 -12.17
CA PHE A 102 -13.21 2.97 -11.98
C PHE A 102 -13.95 3.54 -13.20
N LYS A 103 -13.33 4.44 -13.97
CA LYS A 103 -13.92 4.92 -15.23
C LYS A 103 -14.11 3.79 -16.24
N GLU A 104 -13.12 2.91 -16.40
CA GLU A 104 -13.26 1.71 -17.24
C GLU A 104 -14.43 0.84 -16.78
N THR A 105 -14.62 0.72 -15.46
CA THR A 105 -15.77 0.00 -14.90
C THR A 105 -17.11 0.65 -15.29
N LEU A 106 -17.19 1.98 -15.25
CA LEU A 106 -18.41 2.72 -15.59
C LEU A 106 -18.73 2.71 -17.09
N LEU A 107 -17.75 2.49 -17.98
CA LEU A 107 -18.02 2.31 -19.41
C LEU A 107 -18.97 1.12 -19.65
N LEU A 108 -18.82 0.05 -18.87
CA LEU A 108 -19.61 -1.18 -18.97
C LEU A 108 -20.80 -1.20 -17.99
N LYS A 109 -20.68 -0.55 -16.82
CA LYS A 109 -21.73 -0.46 -15.79
C LYS A 109 -21.99 0.99 -15.38
N PRO A 110 -22.62 1.81 -16.25
CA PRO A 110 -22.77 3.26 -16.03
C PRO A 110 -23.66 3.66 -14.84
N ARG A 111 -24.43 2.72 -14.27
CA ARG A 111 -25.29 2.94 -13.10
C ARG A 111 -24.85 2.14 -11.88
N ASP A 112 -23.58 1.74 -11.79
CA ASP A 112 -23.08 1.07 -10.60
C ASP A 112 -22.81 2.08 -9.47
N GLY A 113 -23.73 2.14 -8.51
CA GLY A 113 -23.62 3.03 -7.34
C GLY A 113 -22.38 2.76 -6.50
N LYS A 114 -21.88 1.51 -6.44
CA LYS A 114 -20.66 1.18 -5.67
C LYS A 114 -19.44 1.77 -6.33
N VAL A 115 -19.38 1.79 -7.66
CA VAL A 115 -18.28 2.41 -8.40
C VAL A 115 -18.26 3.91 -8.17
N HIS A 116 -19.43 4.58 -8.24
CA HIS A 116 -19.53 6.01 -7.89
C HIS A 116 -19.09 6.28 -6.44
N TYR A 117 -19.47 5.42 -5.48
CA TYR A 117 -19.02 5.54 -4.09
C TYR A 117 -17.49 5.42 -3.97
N GLN A 118 -16.88 4.46 -4.66
CA GLN A 118 -15.42 4.28 -4.62
C GLN A 118 -14.67 5.42 -5.33
N MET A 119 -15.21 5.97 -6.43
CA MET A 119 -14.67 7.19 -7.06
C MET A 119 -14.76 8.39 -6.11
N GLY A 120 -15.85 8.49 -5.34
CA GLY A 120 -15.99 9.49 -4.28
C GLY A 120 -14.88 9.42 -3.24
N LYS A 121 -14.55 8.20 -2.78
CA LYS A 121 -13.41 7.97 -1.88
C LYS A 121 -12.07 8.32 -2.55
N ALA A 122 -11.89 7.93 -3.81
CA ALA A 122 -10.68 8.21 -4.57
C ALA A 122 -10.43 9.72 -4.69
N TYR A 123 -11.44 10.49 -5.08
CA TYR A 123 -11.32 11.94 -5.17
C TYR A 123 -11.10 12.61 -3.82
N SER A 124 -11.72 12.11 -2.74
CA SER A 124 -11.47 12.60 -1.39
C SER A 124 -10.02 12.35 -0.95
N GLN A 125 -9.46 11.16 -1.22
CA GLN A 125 -8.04 10.88 -0.97
C GLN A 125 -7.13 11.80 -1.80
N ALA A 126 -7.49 12.09 -3.05
CA ALA A 126 -6.80 13.06 -3.92
C ALA A 126 -7.07 14.54 -3.55
N LYS A 127 -7.74 14.82 -2.42
CA LYS A 127 -8.11 16.17 -1.96
C LYS A 127 -8.96 16.98 -2.95
N ASN A 128 -9.63 16.30 -3.87
CA ASN A 128 -10.60 16.91 -4.78
C ASN A 128 -12.01 16.72 -4.21
N ASN A 129 -12.34 17.55 -3.21
CA ASN A 129 -13.60 17.40 -2.47
C ASN A 129 -14.83 17.72 -3.33
N GLU A 130 -14.71 18.61 -4.34
CA GLU A 130 -15.79 18.90 -5.29
C GLU A 130 -16.22 17.65 -6.06
N LYS A 131 -15.27 16.96 -6.71
CA LYS A 131 -15.58 15.72 -7.44
C LYS A 131 -15.95 14.58 -6.51
N ALA A 132 -15.40 14.54 -5.30
CA ALA A 132 -15.80 13.57 -4.31
C ALA A 132 -17.30 13.68 -4.00
N VAL A 133 -17.78 14.89 -3.69
CA VAL A 133 -19.20 15.16 -3.42
C VAL A 133 -20.08 14.74 -4.60
N GLU A 134 -19.75 15.15 -5.83
CA GLU A 134 -20.53 14.79 -7.04
C GLU A 134 -20.74 13.28 -7.18
N HIS A 135 -19.66 12.51 -7.04
CA HIS A 135 -19.71 11.05 -7.17
C HIS A 135 -20.45 10.40 -6.00
N ILE A 136 -20.29 10.90 -4.77
CA ILE A 136 -20.99 10.38 -3.58
C ILE A 136 -22.50 10.63 -3.67
N GLU A 137 -22.92 11.82 -4.12
CA GLU A 137 -24.33 12.14 -4.32
C GLU A 137 -24.96 11.26 -5.39
N THR A 138 -24.24 11.01 -6.48
CA THR A 138 -24.71 10.09 -7.53
C THR A 138 -24.84 8.67 -7.00
N ALA A 139 -23.88 8.18 -6.22
CA ALA A 139 -23.99 6.89 -5.55
C ALA A 139 -25.23 6.84 -4.63
N GLY A 140 -25.43 7.86 -3.80
CA GLY A 140 -26.57 7.98 -2.90
C GLY A 140 -27.92 7.94 -3.61
N ARG A 141 -28.04 8.61 -4.77
CA ARG A 141 -29.23 8.58 -5.61
C ARG A 141 -29.52 7.17 -6.14
N ILE A 142 -28.51 6.49 -6.69
CA ILE A 142 -28.63 5.12 -7.21
C ILE A 142 -29.02 4.15 -6.08
N PHE A 143 -28.40 4.26 -4.90
CA PHE A 143 -28.75 3.41 -3.76
C PHE A 143 -30.14 3.69 -3.21
N LYS A 144 -30.62 4.93 -3.29
CA LYS A 144 -32.00 5.28 -2.97
C LYS A 144 -32.99 4.64 -3.94
N GLU A 145 -32.72 4.72 -5.24
CA GLU A 145 -33.53 4.08 -6.29
C GLU A 145 -33.60 2.56 -6.10
N ASN A 146 -32.47 1.94 -5.71
CA ASN A 146 -32.37 0.50 -5.48
C ASN A 146 -32.85 0.05 -4.08
N LEU A 147 -33.35 0.96 -3.24
CA LEU A 147 -33.73 0.70 -1.84
C LEU A 147 -32.62 0.07 -0.97
N ASP A 148 -31.36 0.35 -1.31
CA ASP A 148 -30.19 -0.18 -0.61
C ASP A 148 -29.84 0.71 0.60
N LEU A 149 -30.52 0.47 1.73
CA LEU A 149 -30.38 1.29 2.94
C LEU A 149 -28.96 1.27 3.52
N HIS A 150 -28.26 0.13 3.41
CA HIS A 150 -26.89 -0.02 3.87
C HIS A 150 -25.95 0.92 3.12
N TRP A 151 -26.03 0.91 1.80
CA TRP A 151 -25.18 1.75 0.97
C TRP A 151 -25.59 3.23 0.98
N GLN A 152 -26.88 3.54 1.14
CA GLN A 152 -27.33 4.91 1.39
C GLN A 152 -26.69 5.50 2.66
N THR A 153 -26.65 4.72 3.74
CA THR A 153 -26.05 5.16 5.00
C THR A 153 -24.55 5.38 4.83
N LYS A 154 -23.84 4.47 4.14
CA LYS A 154 -22.42 4.64 3.81
C LYS A 154 -22.15 5.91 2.99
N ALA A 155 -22.94 6.15 1.95
CA ALA A 155 -22.79 7.33 1.09
C ALA A 155 -23.01 8.62 1.88
N ARG A 156 -24.06 8.68 2.72
CA ARG A 156 -24.34 9.84 3.57
C ARG A 156 -23.22 10.14 4.55
N ASN A 157 -22.68 9.10 5.19
CA ASN A 157 -21.57 9.25 6.14
C ASN A 157 -20.31 9.77 5.46
N LEU A 158 -19.98 9.23 4.29
CA LEU A 158 -18.84 9.69 3.50
C LEU A 158 -19.04 11.13 3.03
N LEU A 159 -20.24 11.48 2.57
CA LEU A 159 -20.57 12.85 2.14
C LEU A 159 -20.33 13.86 3.27
N ARG A 160 -20.84 13.55 4.47
CA ARG A 160 -20.62 14.38 5.67
C ARG A 160 -19.13 14.54 5.97
N GLN A 161 -18.37 13.44 5.96
CA GLN A 161 -16.93 13.49 6.22
C GLN A 161 -16.18 14.37 5.22
N VAL A 162 -16.52 14.29 3.93
CA VAL A 162 -15.89 15.13 2.89
C VAL A 162 -16.26 16.61 3.06
N GLN A 163 -17.50 16.91 3.44
CA GLN A 163 -17.97 18.28 3.68
C GLN A 163 -17.32 18.92 4.92
N GLU A 164 -17.05 18.13 5.96
CA GLU A 164 -16.34 18.58 7.18
C GLU A 164 -14.85 18.87 6.93
N GLN A 165 -14.29 18.40 5.81
CA GLN A 165 -12.89 18.63 5.41
C GLN A 165 -12.67 19.88 4.55
N ASN A 166 -13.74 20.63 4.24
CA ASN A 166 -13.72 21.92 3.52
C ASN A 166 -13.86 23.08 4.49
#